data_AF-A0A8T4PW01-F1
#
_entry.id   AF-A0A8T4PW01-F1
#
_cell.length_a   1.000
_cell.length_b   1.000
_cell.length_c   1.000
_cell.angle_alpha   90.00
_cell.angle_beta   90.00
_cell.angle_gamma   90.00
#
_symmetry.space_group_name_H-M   'P 1'
#
loop_
_entity.id
_entity.type
_entity.pdbx_description
1 polymer ?
#
loop_
_entity_poly.entity_id
_entity_poly.type
_entity_poly.pdbx_seq_one_letter_code
_entity_poly.pdbx_strand_id
1 'polypeptide(L)'
;MELDFGISRKIFLDVATGWYDFSKRGSNLVSAKDISIPHIQGRYRLNACDNAKRVQEFFFDLEWSSFTPHGEKVDLVTRELVDYYFPQLREAAFQVLDIVLPFIQKQYVYIRASGTGLHIIFFLEGLQEGDWEAITQFIIVKSCLPNTKHASSLVFGLDADTIISSDRKISEFGSWNKWKKDFKHEVDYLNFATFLTPDELFLAEHYPFCPKFEAVRYPERYRSFPAPERLLTEAKRLPPADSPIQRKQSTSLPTAQKRIVVPFEGDIPLDDPASKVRRCSAYWNILRSRDTEWYERPFLVKHLIYVLKLTEQEILKLIDTYRCWDDYDPKITRFYVRKHFREGSSYSKVKKAPRIETLVKYGLCEKGHVCEFHK
;
A
#
# COMPACT_ATOMS: atom_id res chain seq x y z
N MET A 1 19.24 -1.36 4.13
CA MET A 1 17.91 -1.73 4.67
C MET A 1 17.95 -3.07 5.36
N GLU A 2 18.13 -4.17 4.65
CA GLU A 2 18.00 -5.49 5.26
C GLU A 2 19.23 -5.93 6.07
N LEU A 3 20.47 -5.70 5.59
CA LEU A 3 21.68 -5.80 6.43
C LEU A 3 21.62 -4.87 7.65
N ASP A 4 21.13 -3.64 7.44
CA ASP A 4 21.16 -2.59 8.47
C ASP A 4 20.08 -2.79 9.54
N PHE A 5 18.87 -3.24 9.16
CA PHE A 5 17.69 -3.28 10.04
C PHE A 5 17.07 -4.68 10.23
N GLY A 6 17.60 -5.73 9.59
CA GLY A 6 17.13 -7.11 9.79
C GLY A 6 15.70 -7.34 9.30
N ILE A 7 15.33 -6.73 8.17
CA ILE A 7 13.98 -6.85 7.58
C ILE A 7 13.78 -8.27 7.07
N SER A 8 12.78 -8.96 7.61
CA SER A 8 12.55 -10.39 7.37
C SER A 8 11.77 -10.72 6.10
N ARG A 9 11.11 -9.74 5.45
CA ARG A 9 10.22 -9.99 4.29
C ARG A 9 10.35 -8.92 3.20
N LYS A 10 11.07 -9.26 2.12
CA LYS A 10 11.10 -8.46 0.88
C LYS A 10 10.07 -9.04 -0.11
N ILE A 11 9.32 -8.18 -0.79
CA ILE A 11 8.34 -8.62 -1.80
C ILE A 11 8.67 -7.94 -3.12
N PHE A 12 9.32 -8.67 -4.01
CA PHE A 12 9.63 -8.16 -5.34
C PHE A 12 8.38 -8.27 -6.23
N LEU A 13 8.18 -7.29 -7.12
CA LEU A 13 7.12 -7.37 -8.12
C LEU A 13 7.73 -7.95 -9.40
N ASP A 14 7.38 -9.18 -9.75
CA ASP A 14 7.60 -9.67 -11.11
C ASP A 14 6.59 -8.98 -12.04
N VAL A 15 7.05 -8.39 -13.13
CA VAL A 15 6.23 -7.70 -14.12
C VAL A 15 5.38 -8.71 -14.92
N ALA A 16 5.85 -9.95 -15.09
CA ALA A 16 5.12 -11.01 -15.79
C ALA A 16 4.20 -11.81 -14.86
N THR A 17 4.67 -12.16 -13.65
CA THR A 17 3.92 -13.03 -12.71
C THR A 17 3.19 -12.27 -11.61
N GLY A 18 3.36 -10.95 -11.55
CA GLY A 18 2.66 -10.05 -10.65
C GLY A 18 3.27 -9.95 -9.26
N TRP A 19 4.02 -10.95 -8.76
CA TRP A 19 4.81 -10.92 -7.52
C TRP A 19 5.87 -12.02 -7.55
N TYR A 20 7.12 -11.67 -7.25
CA TYR A 20 8.20 -12.62 -7.05
C TYR A 20 8.58 -12.69 -5.56
N ASP A 21 8.41 -13.86 -4.95
CA ASP A 21 8.84 -14.14 -3.58
C ASP A 21 9.91 -15.24 -3.60
N PHE A 22 11.18 -14.85 -3.45
CA PHE A 22 12.33 -15.79 -3.43
C PHE A 22 12.31 -16.72 -2.20
N SER A 23 11.46 -16.47 -1.19
CA SER A 23 11.40 -17.28 0.04
C SER A 23 10.96 -18.73 -0.15
N LYS A 24 10.43 -19.07 -1.33
CA LYS A 24 10.07 -20.45 -1.67
C LYS A 24 11.25 -21.31 -2.15
N ARG A 25 12.47 -20.77 -2.35
CA ARG A 25 13.60 -21.53 -2.95
C ARG A 25 14.94 -21.49 -2.19
N GLY A 26 14.98 -20.92 -0.98
CA GLY A 26 16.21 -20.83 -0.21
C GLY A 26 17.14 -19.69 -0.70
N SER A 27 17.67 -18.94 0.27
CA SER A 27 18.29 -17.61 0.12
C SER A 27 17.30 -16.51 -0.31
N ASN A 28 16.88 -15.71 0.67
CA ASN A 28 15.88 -14.64 0.55
C ASN A 28 16.39 -13.36 -0.11
N LEU A 29 17.45 -13.38 -0.93
CA LEU A 29 18.22 -12.15 -1.19
C LEU A 29 18.69 -11.98 -2.62
N VAL A 30 18.16 -10.95 -3.26
CA VAL A 30 18.76 -10.26 -4.40
C VAL A 30 18.93 -8.80 -3.96
N SER A 31 20.14 -8.25 -3.98
CA SER A 31 20.32 -6.81 -3.71
C SER A 31 19.59 -6.02 -4.78
N ALA A 32 19.13 -4.80 -4.49
CA ALA A 32 18.48 -3.96 -5.52
C ALA A 32 19.39 -3.74 -6.75
N LYS A 33 20.71 -3.67 -6.54
CA LYS A 33 21.75 -3.65 -7.58
C LYS A 33 21.94 -4.97 -8.35
N ASP A 34 21.43 -6.07 -7.82
CA ASP A 34 21.50 -7.41 -8.40
C ASP A 34 20.18 -7.78 -9.12
N ILE A 35 19.19 -6.88 -9.11
CA ILE A 35 17.97 -6.96 -9.93
C ILE A 35 18.34 -6.67 -11.40
N SER A 36 19.14 -7.55 -11.99
CA SER A 36 19.46 -7.57 -13.41
C SER A 36 18.40 -8.29 -14.24
N ILE A 37 17.40 -8.89 -13.59
CA ILE A 37 16.31 -9.60 -14.26
C ILE A 37 15.33 -8.54 -14.81
N PRO A 38 15.15 -8.44 -16.15
CA PRO A 38 14.34 -7.41 -16.81
C PRO A 38 12.88 -7.32 -16.35
N HIS A 39 12.41 -8.34 -15.63
CA HIS A 39 11.03 -8.48 -15.16
C HIS A 39 10.85 -8.18 -13.68
N ILE A 40 11.88 -7.84 -12.90
CA ILE A 40 11.69 -7.62 -11.47
C ILE A 40 11.74 -6.12 -11.13
N GLN A 41 10.66 -5.59 -10.56
CA GLN A 41 10.64 -4.28 -9.92
C GLN A 41 10.77 -4.45 -8.41
N GLY A 42 11.85 -3.92 -7.83
CA GLY A 42 12.08 -3.93 -6.38
C GLY A 42 11.01 -3.13 -5.64
N ARG A 43 10.22 -3.82 -4.81
CA ARG A 43 9.38 -3.18 -3.80
C ARG A 43 9.65 -3.85 -2.46
N TYR A 44 9.41 -3.12 -1.38
CA TYR A 44 9.41 -3.71 -0.05
C TYR A 44 8.24 -3.16 0.74
N ARG A 45 7.91 -3.90 1.80
CA ARG A 45 6.91 -3.51 2.77
C ARG A 45 7.58 -3.56 4.12
N LEU A 46 7.73 -2.40 4.75
CA LEU A 46 8.04 -2.34 6.16
C LEU A 46 6.73 -2.33 6.93
N ASN A 47 6.35 -3.50 7.45
CA ASN A 47 5.35 -3.50 8.49
C ASN A 47 5.97 -2.87 9.73
N ALA A 48 5.25 -1.95 10.35
CA ALA A 48 5.69 -1.23 11.54
C ALA A 48 5.80 -2.11 12.82
N CYS A 49 5.73 -3.44 12.66
CA CYS A 49 6.00 -4.47 13.68
C CYS A 49 7.10 -5.46 13.29
N ASP A 50 7.52 -5.53 12.02
CA ASP A 50 8.30 -6.68 11.49
C ASP A 50 9.82 -6.40 11.46
N ASN A 51 10.33 -5.62 12.41
CA ASN A 51 11.78 -5.43 12.52
C ASN A 51 12.28 -5.76 13.94
N ALA A 52 13.30 -6.63 14.00
CA ALA A 52 13.89 -7.11 15.24
C ALA A 52 14.58 -6.01 16.05
N LYS A 53 14.96 -4.90 15.40
CA LYS A 53 15.67 -3.77 16.01
C LYS A 53 14.74 -2.64 16.50
N ARG A 54 13.41 -2.81 16.38
CA ARG A 54 12.40 -1.76 16.66
C ARG A 54 12.66 -0.41 15.97
N VAL A 55 13.30 -0.43 14.79
CA VAL A 55 13.53 0.73 13.92
C VAL A 55 12.34 0.98 13.00
N GLN A 56 11.76 2.17 13.07
CA GLN A 56 10.61 2.55 12.25
C GLN A 56 11.03 3.48 11.12
N GLU A 57 10.63 3.14 9.90
CA GLU A 57 10.76 4.04 8.75
C GLU A 57 9.60 5.03 8.71
N PHE A 58 9.98 6.29 8.49
CA PHE A 58 9.11 7.37 8.10
C PHE A 58 9.37 7.66 6.63
N PHE A 59 8.27 7.78 5.89
CA PHE A 59 8.29 7.87 4.44
C PHE A 59 7.24 8.90 4.03
N PHE A 60 7.69 10.02 3.48
CA PHE A 60 6.83 11.10 3.00
C PHE A 60 6.90 11.14 1.48
N ASP A 61 5.80 10.72 0.83
CA ASP A 61 5.65 10.68 -0.61
C ASP A 61 5.18 12.03 -1.13
N LEU A 62 6.06 12.78 -1.77
CA LEU A 62 5.78 14.06 -2.37
C LEU A 62 5.55 13.88 -3.87
N GLU A 63 4.40 14.35 -4.33
CA GLU A 63 4.00 14.29 -5.73
C GLU A 63 3.18 15.53 -6.10
N TRP A 64 2.82 15.64 -7.38
CA TRP A 64 1.79 16.56 -7.85
C TRP A 64 0.55 15.78 -8.30
N SER A 65 -0.62 16.39 -8.17
CA SER A 65 -1.86 15.82 -8.69
C SER A 65 -1.86 15.79 -10.22
N SER A 66 -2.66 14.89 -10.82
CA SER A 66 -2.63 14.61 -12.26
C SER A 66 -3.33 15.67 -13.13
N PHE A 67 -3.05 16.95 -12.90
CA PHE A 67 -3.69 18.08 -13.58
C PHE A 67 -2.66 19.07 -14.17
N THR A 68 -3.10 19.84 -15.17
CA THR A 68 -2.37 20.97 -15.74
C THR A 68 -2.65 22.25 -14.94
N PRO A 69 -1.89 23.34 -15.12
CA PRO A 69 -2.20 24.62 -14.49
C PRO A 69 -3.57 25.18 -14.91
N HIS A 70 -4.11 24.71 -16.04
CA HIS A 70 -5.42 25.07 -16.55
C HIS A 70 -6.55 24.15 -16.03
N GLY A 71 -6.24 23.20 -15.16
CA GLY A 71 -7.21 22.29 -14.54
C GLY A 71 -7.59 21.08 -15.39
N GLU A 72 -6.92 20.86 -16.52
CA GLU A 72 -7.14 19.69 -17.37
C GLU A 72 -6.41 18.49 -16.77
N LYS A 73 -6.93 17.28 -16.97
CA LYS A 73 -6.25 16.08 -16.50
C LYS A 73 -5.06 15.76 -17.42
N VAL A 74 -3.92 15.43 -16.82
CA VAL A 74 -2.74 14.98 -17.57
C VAL A 74 -2.94 13.53 -18.01
N ASP A 75 -2.98 13.31 -19.33
CA ASP A 75 -3.14 11.98 -19.91
C ASP A 75 -1.80 11.23 -20.06
N LEU A 76 -0.73 11.95 -20.41
CA LEU A 76 0.62 11.41 -20.58
C LEU A 76 1.63 12.28 -19.83
N VAL A 77 2.42 11.66 -18.95
CA VAL A 77 3.49 12.36 -18.23
C VAL A 77 4.82 12.23 -18.98
N THR A 78 5.37 13.36 -19.43
CA THR A 78 6.66 13.43 -20.12
C THR A 78 7.81 13.86 -19.20
N ARG A 79 9.06 13.75 -19.67
CA ARG A 79 10.22 14.26 -18.90
C ARG A 79 10.17 15.77 -18.75
N GLU A 80 9.81 16.46 -19.82
CA GLU A 80 9.73 17.92 -19.87
C GLU A 80 8.68 18.43 -18.88
N LEU A 81 7.54 17.73 -18.77
CA LEU A 81 6.50 18.09 -17.82
C LEU A 81 6.94 17.89 -16.37
N VAL A 82 7.61 16.76 -16.08
CA VAL A 82 8.18 16.47 -14.75
C VAL A 82 9.21 17.52 -14.36
N ASP A 83 10.07 17.89 -15.30
CA ASP A 83 11.11 18.90 -15.07
C ASP A 83 10.51 20.31 -14.90
N TYR A 84 9.49 20.64 -15.68
CA TYR A 84 8.72 21.89 -15.55
C TYR A 84 8.06 22.04 -14.18
N TYR A 85 7.55 20.94 -13.61
CA TYR A 85 6.91 20.89 -12.29
C TYR A 85 7.88 20.69 -11.13
N PHE A 86 9.14 20.40 -11.41
CA PHE A 86 10.13 20.08 -10.39
C PHE A 86 10.37 21.22 -9.38
N PRO A 87 10.45 22.50 -9.76
CA PRO A 87 10.67 23.58 -8.80
C PRO A 87 9.62 23.60 -7.67
N GLN A 88 8.34 23.46 -8.00
CA GLN A 88 7.25 23.45 -7.02
C GLN A 88 7.23 22.15 -6.20
N LEU A 89 7.55 21.00 -6.81
CA LEU A 89 7.72 19.76 -6.07
C LEU A 89 8.89 19.85 -5.07
N ARG A 90 9.99 20.48 -5.49
CA ARG A 90 11.18 20.71 -4.65
C ARG A 90 10.86 21.65 -3.49
N GLU A 91 10.07 22.70 -3.71
CA GLU A 91 9.55 23.56 -2.64
C GLU A 91 8.71 22.78 -1.62
N ALA A 92 7.82 21.89 -2.08
CA ALA A 92 7.07 21.02 -1.18
C ALA A 92 7.99 20.09 -0.38
N ALA A 93 9.06 19.57 -0.99
CA ALA A 93 10.07 18.79 -0.29
C ALA A 93 10.82 19.62 0.76
N PHE A 94 11.17 20.87 0.45
CA PHE A 94 11.80 21.78 1.41
C PHE A 94 10.92 22.06 2.62
N GLN A 95 9.61 22.25 2.44
CA GLN A 95 8.68 22.45 3.56
C GLN A 95 8.70 21.26 4.53
N VAL A 96 8.77 20.02 4.02
CA VAL A 96 8.90 18.83 4.87
C VAL A 96 10.30 18.76 5.52
N LEU A 97 11.36 19.05 4.77
CA LEU A 97 12.73 19.04 5.30
C LEU A 97 12.93 20.10 6.40
N ASP A 98 12.34 21.28 6.28
CA ASP A 98 12.40 22.35 7.28
C ASP A 98 11.75 21.94 8.61
N ILE A 99 10.82 20.99 8.57
CA ILE A 99 10.21 20.40 9.77
C ILE A 99 11.09 19.27 10.32
N VAL A 100 11.70 18.46 9.45
CA VAL A 100 12.45 17.25 9.84
C VAL A 100 13.85 17.58 10.35
N LEU A 101 14.60 18.43 9.64
CA LEU A 101 16.01 18.72 9.89
C LEU A 101 16.31 19.40 11.24
N PRO A 102 15.39 20.16 11.88
CA PRO A 102 15.58 20.62 13.25
C PRO A 102 15.64 19.51 14.30
N PHE A 103 15.10 18.32 14.01
CA PHE A 103 15.08 17.17 14.93
C PHE A 103 16.04 16.07 14.51
N ILE A 104 16.22 15.87 13.21
CA ILE A 104 16.98 14.75 12.65
C ILE A 104 18.17 15.30 11.87
N GLN A 105 19.37 14.85 12.22
CA GLN A 105 20.57 15.31 11.51
C GLN A 105 20.51 14.89 10.04
N LYS A 106 20.95 15.78 9.16
CA LYS A 106 20.88 15.64 7.71
C LYS A 106 21.40 14.31 7.17
N GLN A 107 22.47 13.74 7.76
CA GLN A 107 23.05 12.48 7.30
C GLN A 107 22.17 11.23 7.57
N TYR A 108 21.07 11.37 8.32
CA TYR A 108 20.08 10.31 8.56
C TYR A 108 18.81 10.48 7.71
N VAL A 109 18.77 11.52 6.87
CA VAL A 109 17.66 11.79 5.95
C VAL A 109 18.08 11.37 4.54
N TYR A 110 17.27 10.50 3.94
CA TYR A 110 17.46 9.95 2.61
C TYR A 110 16.39 10.49 1.68
N ILE A 111 16.79 10.97 0.51
CA ILE A 111 15.84 11.40 -0.52
C ILE A 111 15.89 10.43 -1.68
N ARG A 112 14.72 10.04 -2.15
CA ARG A 112 14.56 9.19 -3.33
C ARG A 112 13.77 9.93 -4.40
N ALA A 113 14.40 10.19 -5.54
CA ALA A 113 13.67 10.58 -6.74
C ALA A 113 13.19 9.31 -7.45
N SER A 114 11.90 9.22 -7.77
CA SER A 114 11.31 8.01 -8.32
C SER A 114 10.02 8.32 -9.09
N GLY A 115 9.96 7.84 -10.34
CA GLY A 115 8.81 8.11 -11.20
C GLY A 115 8.69 9.62 -11.42
N THR A 116 7.63 10.20 -10.86
CA THR A 116 7.33 11.64 -10.86
C THR A 116 7.64 12.30 -9.51
N GLY A 117 7.74 11.55 -8.42
CA GLY A 117 7.76 12.12 -7.08
C GLY A 117 9.16 12.25 -6.46
N LEU A 118 9.21 12.88 -5.30
CA LEU A 118 10.33 12.84 -4.36
C LEU A 118 9.86 12.16 -3.08
N HIS A 119 10.72 11.36 -2.47
CA HIS A 119 10.38 10.75 -1.19
C HIS A 119 11.42 11.12 -0.14
N ILE A 120 10.96 11.65 0.99
CA ILE A 120 11.80 11.93 2.16
C ILE A 120 11.66 10.75 3.11
N ILE A 121 12.80 10.13 3.44
CA ILE A 121 12.87 8.89 4.18
C ILE A 121 13.83 9.06 5.35
N PHE A 122 13.43 8.65 6.54
CA PHE A 122 14.32 8.56 7.69
C PHE A 122 13.87 7.44 8.63
N PHE A 123 14.75 7.03 9.52
CA PHE A 123 14.56 5.86 10.37
C PHE A 123 14.76 6.25 11.83
N LEU A 124 13.75 6.01 12.66
CA LEU A 124 13.85 6.26 14.10
C LEU A 124 13.80 4.98 14.91
N GLU A 125 14.55 4.96 16.01
CA GLU A 125 14.50 3.88 17.01
C GLU A 125 14.00 4.39 18.36
N GLY A 126 13.60 3.46 19.24
CA GLY A 126 13.12 3.79 20.59
C GLY A 126 11.66 4.25 20.67
N LEU A 127 10.88 4.09 19.59
CA LEU A 127 9.47 4.47 19.55
C LEU A 127 8.60 3.51 20.38
N GLN A 128 7.61 4.08 21.07
CA GLN A 128 6.51 3.38 21.73
C GLN A 128 5.31 3.20 20.78
N GLU A 129 4.29 2.46 21.23
CA GLU A 129 3.04 2.33 20.50
C GLU A 129 2.40 3.72 20.27
N GLY A 130 1.99 3.98 19.02
CA GLY A 130 1.40 5.27 18.62
C GLY A 130 2.39 6.39 18.29
N ASP A 131 3.65 6.34 18.73
CA ASP A 131 4.62 7.42 18.48
C ASP A 131 4.87 7.65 16.97
N TRP A 132 4.91 6.57 16.19
CA TRP A 132 5.05 6.66 14.73
C TRP A 132 3.90 7.45 14.08
N GLU A 133 2.67 7.19 14.49
CA GLU A 133 1.49 7.85 13.93
C GLU A 133 1.46 9.32 14.34
N ALA A 134 1.76 9.61 15.61
CA ALA A 134 1.86 10.98 16.12
C ALA A 134 2.91 11.80 15.35
N ILE A 135 4.13 11.26 15.18
CA ILE A 135 5.21 11.96 14.44
C ILE A 135 4.81 12.15 12.97
N THR A 136 4.25 11.12 12.34
CA THR A 136 3.83 11.19 10.93
C THR A 136 2.74 12.25 10.73
N GLN A 137 1.72 12.25 11.59
CA GLN A 137 0.64 13.24 11.58
C GLN A 137 1.18 14.65 11.85
N PHE A 138 2.14 14.77 12.76
CA PHE A 138 2.80 16.04 13.07
C PHE A 138 3.46 16.65 11.85
N ILE A 139 4.26 15.87 11.12
CA ILE A 139 4.94 16.36 9.92
C ILE A 139 3.92 16.72 8.83
N ILE A 140 2.90 15.88 8.61
CA ILE A 140 1.83 16.16 7.63
C ILE A 140 1.13 17.48 7.96
N VAL A 141 0.66 17.66 9.20
CA VAL A 141 -0.05 18.88 9.62
C VAL A 141 0.84 20.10 9.57
N LYS A 142 2.09 20.01 10.06
CA LYS A 142 3.03 21.13 10.07
C LYS A 142 3.48 21.55 8.68
N SER A 143 3.51 20.63 7.72
CA SER A 143 3.90 20.94 6.34
C SER A 143 2.89 21.85 5.64
N CYS A 144 1.63 21.87 6.10
CA CYS A 144 0.53 22.58 5.43
C CYS A 144 0.38 22.19 3.94
N LEU A 145 0.91 21.04 3.53
CA LEU A 145 0.85 20.58 2.15
C LEU A 145 -0.52 19.98 1.83
N PRO A 146 -1.09 20.25 0.64
CA PRO A 146 -2.34 19.66 0.20
C PRO A 146 -2.21 18.15 -0.03
N ASN A 147 -3.33 17.43 0.10
CA ASN A 147 -3.39 16.00 -0.24
C ASN A 147 -3.57 15.84 -1.75
N THR A 148 -2.57 15.24 -2.41
CA THR A 148 -2.52 15.07 -3.87
C THR A 148 -3.53 14.06 -4.39
N LYS A 149 -3.92 13.08 -3.56
CA LYS A 149 -4.72 11.91 -3.99
C LYS A 149 -6.18 12.24 -4.30
N HIS A 150 -6.72 13.27 -3.65
CA HIS A 150 -8.12 13.70 -3.80
C HIS A 150 -8.26 15.10 -4.38
N ALA A 151 -7.15 15.66 -4.89
CA ALA A 151 -7.17 16.99 -5.48
C ALA A 151 -8.02 17.01 -6.76
N SER A 152 -8.78 18.08 -6.94
CA SER A 152 -9.56 18.37 -8.16
C SER A 152 -8.87 19.39 -9.07
N SER A 153 -7.66 19.84 -8.71
CA SER A 153 -6.84 20.79 -9.45
C SER A 153 -5.36 20.43 -9.26
N LEU A 154 -4.48 21.08 -10.03
CA LEU A 154 -3.03 20.94 -9.85
C LEU A 154 -2.63 21.42 -8.46
N VAL A 155 -2.05 20.52 -7.68
CA VAL A 155 -1.46 20.79 -6.36
C VAL A 155 -0.18 19.98 -6.20
N PHE A 156 0.72 20.47 -5.37
CA PHE A 156 1.98 19.83 -5.00
C PHE A 156 1.94 19.55 -3.50
N GLY A 157 2.13 18.30 -3.11
CA GLY A 157 1.96 17.95 -1.69
C GLY A 157 2.17 16.47 -1.41
N LEU A 158 1.39 15.93 -0.48
CA LEU A 158 1.61 14.61 0.11
C LEU A 158 0.41 13.68 -0.16
N ASP A 159 0.67 12.40 -0.46
CA ASP A 159 -0.38 11.36 -0.36
C ASP A 159 -0.53 10.93 1.12
N ALA A 160 -1.14 11.79 1.93
CA ALA A 160 -1.29 11.60 3.38
C ALA A 160 -1.96 10.27 3.74
N ASP A 161 -2.97 9.85 2.97
CA ASP A 161 -3.67 8.57 3.16
C ASP A 161 -2.74 7.38 3.00
N THR A 162 -1.83 7.44 2.01
CA THR A 162 -0.85 6.38 1.77
C THR A 162 0.26 6.40 2.81
N ILE A 163 0.72 7.59 3.22
CA ILE A 163 1.79 7.76 4.22
C ILE A 163 1.37 7.17 5.58
N ILE A 164 0.12 7.40 6.00
CA ILE A 164 -0.44 6.89 7.26
C ILE A 164 -0.83 5.39 7.16
N SER A 165 -0.81 4.81 5.95
CA SER A 165 -1.16 3.40 5.77
C SER A 165 -0.07 2.45 6.28
N SER A 166 -0.46 1.49 7.12
CA SER A 166 0.41 0.38 7.59
C SER A 166 0.70 -0.68 6.51
N ASP A 167 0.04 -0.60 5.36
CA ASP A 167 0.11 -1.57 4.25
C ASP A 167 0.86 -1.02 3.02
N ARG A 168 1.71 0.00 3.22
CA ARG A 168 2.36 0.70 2.11
C ARG A 168 3.31 -0.20 1.32
N LYS A 169 3.27 -0.04 0.00
CA LYS A 169 4.19 -0.66 -0.95
C LYS A 169 5.19 0.41 -1.38
N ILE A 170 6.43 0.23 -0.98
CA ILE A 170 7.48 1.21 -1.22
C ILE A 170 8.35 0.69 -2.35
N SER A 171 8.49 1.46 -3.42
CA SER A 171 9.39 1.16 -4.53
C SER A 171 10.82 1.40 -4.07
N GLU A 172 11.71 0.40 -4.09
CA GLU A 172 13.09 0.58 -3.61
C GLU A 172 13.93 1.42 -4.58
N PHE A 173 15.10 1.92 -4.14
CA PHE A 173 16.13 2.38 -5.08
C PHE A 173 16.42 1.32 -6.16
N GLY A 174 16.64 1.75 -7.40
CA GLY A 174 16.77 0.88 -8.57
C GLY A 174 15.45 0.33 -9.13
N SER A 175 14.31 0.61 -8.51
CA SER A 175 13.00 0.32 -9.11
C SER A 175 12.68 1.28 -10.26
N TRP A 176 11.92 0.85 -11.26
CA TRP A 176 11.59 1.67 -12.43
C TRP A 176 10.09 1.72 -12.76
N ASN A 177 9.68 2.71 -13.56
CA ASN A 177 8.30 2.89 -14.03
C ASN A 177 7.98 2.21 -15.39
N LYS A 178 8.79 1.22 -15.82
CA LYS A 178 8.67 0.53 -17.13
C LYS A 178 7.24 0.08 -17.46
N TRP A 179 6.48 -0.41 -16.48
CA TRP A 179 5.10 -0.84 -16.71
C TRP A 179 4.16 0.31 -17.14
N LYS A 180 4.30 1.48 -16.50
CA LYS A 180 3.54 2.67 -16.88
C LYS A 180 3.88 3.12 -18.30
N LYS A 181 5.14 2.94 -18.71
CA LYS A 181 5.64 3.30 -20.04
C LYS A 181 5.17 2.33 -21.12
N ASP A 182 5.54 1.06 -20.98
CA ASP A 182 5.47 0.09 -22.07
C ASP A 182 4.07 -0.50 -22.26
N PHE A 183 3.23 -0.53 -21.22
CA PHE A 183 1.94 -1.24 -21.26
C PHE A 183 0.71 -0.35 -21.06
N LYS A 184 0.83 0.72 -20.27
CA LYS A 184 -0.30 1.60 -19.95
C LYS A 184 -0.26 2.93 -20.68
N HIS A 185 0.90 3.26 -21.23
CA HIS A 185 1.14 4.53 -21.91
C HIS A 185 0.79 5.75 -21.04
N GLU A 186 1.00 5.65 -19.71
CA GLU A 186 0.77 6.75 -18.74
C GLU A 186 1.98 7.68 -18.65
N VAL A 187 3.16 7.22 -19.08
CA VAL A 187 4.43 7.97 -19.12
C VAL A 187 5.18 7.64 -20.41
N ASP A 188 5.99 8.55 -20.92
CA ASP A 188 6.81 8.30 -22.13
C ASP A 188 8.28 7.92 -21.80
N TYR A 189 8.67 8.04 -20.53
CA TYR A 189 10.04 7.91 -20.09
C TYR A 189 10.23 6.77 -19.11
N LEU A 190 11.46 6.24 -19.11
CA LEU A 190 11.92 5.28 -18.12
C LEU A 190 12.75 6.04 -17.09
N ASN A 191 12.41 5.89 -15.81
CA ASN A 191 13.16 6.47 -14.71
C ASN A 191 13.33 5.43 -13.60
N PHE A 192 14.58 5.17 -13.24
CA PHE A 192 14.97 4.37 -12.09
C PHE A 192 14.95 5.25 -10.83
N ALA A 193 14.53 4.67 -9.72
CA ALA A 193 14.52 5.33 -8.43
C ALA A 193 15.96 5.50 -7.94
N THR A 194 16.41 6.73 -7.70
CA THR A 194 17.82 7.01 -7.37
C THR A 194 17.94 7.82 -6.09
N PHE A 195 19.06 7.63 -5.40
CA PHE A 195 19.37 8.30 -4.15
C PHE A 195 19.93 9.72 -4.36
N LEU A 196 19.45 10.62 -3.49
CA LEU A 196 19.93 11.98 -3.34
C LEU A 196 20.16 12.26 -1.85
N THR A 197 21.23 12.99 -1.56
CA THR A 197 21.39 13.65 -0.28
C THR A 197 20.52 14.91 -0.22
N PRO A 198 20.20 15.44 0.97
CA PRO A 198 19.49 16.71 1.05
C PRO A 198 20.25 17.87 0.41
N ASP A 199 21.59 17.91 0.50
CA ASP A 199 22.42 18.91 -0.22
C ASP A 199 22.20 18.88 -1.73
N GLU A 200 22.21 17.68 -2.32
CA GLU A 200 21.99 17.52 -3.75
C GLU A 200 20.59 17.97 -4.16
N LEU A 201 19.57 17.72 -3.34
CA LEU A 201 18.23 18.24 -3.61
C LEU A 201 18.20 19.77 -3.54
N PHE A 202 18.87 20.39 -2.55
CA PHE A 202 18.93 21.85 -2.43
C PHE A 202 19.57 22.51 -3.66
N LEU A 203 20.57 21.86 -4.26
CA LEU A 203 21.31 22.36 -5.41
C LEU A 203 20.71 21.92 -6.76
N ALA A 204 19.78 20.98 -6.79
CA ALA A 204 19.24 20.42 -8.04
C ALA A 204 18.37 21.44 -8.78
N GLU A 205 18.80 21.90 -9.95
CA GLU A 205 18.00 22.79 -10.83
C GLU A 205 16.92 22.03 -11.60
N HIS A 206 17.21 20.78 -11.94
CA HIS A 206 16.37 19.90 -12.76
C HIS A 206 15.99 18.63 -12.00
N TYR A 207 14.89 17.98 -12.43
CA TYR A 207 14.49 16.70 -11.86
C TYR A 207 15.61 15.68 -12.11
N PRO A 208 16.09 14.98 -11.08
CA PRO A 208 17.25 14.09 -11.18
C PRO A 208 16.88 12.74 -11.79
N PHE A 209 16.56 12.77 -13.09
CA PHE A 209 16.25 11.57 -13.87
C PHE A 209 17.42 10.58 -13.87
N CYS A 210 17.10 9.30 -13.70
CA CYS A 210 18.01 8.19 -13.82
C CYS A 210 17.48 7.23 -14.90
N PRO A 211 17.82 7.42 -16.19
CA PRO A 211 17.29 6.60 -17.27
C PRO A 211 17.99 5.24 -17.43
N LYS A 212 19.14 5.06 -16.78
CA LYS A 212 20.02 3.88 -16.90
C LYS A 212 20.27 3.26 -15.54
N PHE A 213 20.27 1.94 -15.47
CA PHE A 213 20.47 1.20 -14.22
C PHE A 213 21.85 1.46 -13.61
N GLU A 214 22.88 1.58 -14.45
CA GLU A 214 24.27 1.78 -14.03
C GLU A 214 24.49 3.14 -13.35
N ALA A 215 23.58 4.09 -13.57
CA ALA A 215 23.60 5.42 -12.97
C ALA A 215 22.79 5.49 -11.66
N VAL A 216 22.16 4.39 -11.23
CA VAL A 216 21.39 4.36 -9.99
C VAL A 216 22.34 4.51 -8.81
N ARG A 217 22.09 5.54 -8.01
CA ARG A 217 22.79 5.75 -6.74
C ARG A 217 22.01 5.11 -5.62
N TYR A 218 22.73 4.50 -4.69
CA TYR A 218 22.20 3.90 -3.48
C TYR A 218 22.86 4.57 -2.26
N PRO A 219 22.15 4.71 -1.14
CA PRO A 219 22.82 5.08 0.10
C PRO A 219 23.80 3.97 0.50
N GLU A 220 25.01 4.34 0.92
CA GLU A 220 26.04 3.37 1.31
C GLU A 220 25.56 2.44 2.44
N ARG A 221 24.86 3.02 3.41
CA ARG A 221 24.18 2.33 4.51
C ARG A 221 22.96 3.10 4.96
N TYR A 222 21.97 2.37 5.47
CA TYR A 222 20.89 2.99 6.22
C TYR A 222 21.26 3.07 7.70
N ARG A 223 20.99 4.22 8.30
CA ARG A 223 21.26 4.51 9.70
C ARG A 223 19.94 4.89 10.36
N SER A 224 19.71 4.37 11.56
CA SER A 224 18.66 4.84 12.45
C SER A 224 19.15 6.00 13.30
N PHE A 225 18.22 6.83 13.76
CA PHE A 225 18.48 7.89 14.72
C PHE A 225 17.56 7.69 15.95
N PRO A 226 18.05 7.81 17.19
CA PRO A 226 17.19 7.78 18.36
C PRO A 226 16.10 8.85 18.24
N ALA A 227 14.84 8.48 18.48
CA ALA A 227 13.73 9.42 18.40
C ALA A 227 13.93 10.60 19.39
N PRO A 228 14.10 11.85 18.91
CA PRO A 228 14.36 12.97 19.81
C PRO A 228 13.17 13.24 20.72
N GLU A 229 13.41 13.42 22.02
CA GLU A 229 12.36 13.72 23.00
C GLU A 229 11.54 14.96 22.62
N ARG A 230 12.21 15.98 22.07
CA ARG A 230 11.56 17.19 21.57
C ARG A 230 10.57 16.89 20.43
N LEU A 231 10.94 16.05 19.46
CA LEU A 231 10.07 15.64 18.36
C LEU A 231 8.84 14.89 18.89
N LEU A 232 9.05 13.95 19.82
CA LEU A 232 7.97 13.19 20.46
C LEU A 232 7.02 14.11 21.22
N THR A 233 7.57 15.08 21.95
CA THR A 233 6.78 16.05 22.72
C THR A 233 5.93 16.92 21.80
N GLU A 234 6.51 17.46 20.73
CA GLU A 234 5.78 18.29 19.77
C GLU A 234 4.72 17.48 19.00
N ALA A 235 5.04 16.25 18.62
CA ALA A 235 4.11 15.37 17.93
C ALA A 235 2.88 15.01 18.78
N LYS A 236 3.07 14.78 20.08
CA LYS A 236 1.98 14.44 21.03
C LYS A 236 1.10 15.63 21.42
N ARG A 237 1.51 16.87 21.13
CA ARG A 237 0.71 18.08 21.40
C ARG A 237 -0.41 18.30 20.40
N LEU A 238 -0.34 17.68 19.23
CA LEU A 238 -1.44 17.74 18.29
C LEU A 238 -2.62 16.93 18.83
N PRO A 239 -3.86 17.44 18.72
CA PRO A 239 -5.03 16.65 19.09
C PRO A 239 -5.01 15.36 18.26
N PRO A 240 -5.34 14.21 18.86
CA PRO A 240 -5.43 12.97 18.12
C PRO A 240 -6.40 13.18 16.96
N ALA A 241 -5.91 12.99 15.73
CA ALA A 241 -6.81 12.92 14.59
C ALA A 241 -7.79 11.76 14.85
N ASP A 242 -9.07 11.93 14.53
CA ASP A 242 -10.06 10.85 14.57
C ASP A 242 -9.69 9.78 13.52
N SER A 243 -8.72 8.94 13.84
CA SER A 243 -8.22 7.87 12.99
C SER A 243 -7.86 6.64 13.84
N PRO A 244 -8.80 5.70 13.97
CA PRO A 244 -8.56 4.33 14.40
C PRO A 244 -7.95 3.56 13.24
N ILE A 245 -6.64 3.33 13.30
CA ILE A 245 -5.93 2.39 12.41
C ILE A 245 -5.24 1.36 13.31
N GLN A 246 -5.94 0.27 13.62
CA GLN A 246 -5.30 -0.91 14.23
C GLN A 246 -4.84 -1.90 13.14
N ARG A 247 -3.63 -2.44 13.31
CA ARG A 247 -2.86 -3.26 12.38
C ARG A 247 -3.45 -4.65 12.16
N LYS A 248 -3.19 -5.26 10.98
CA LYS A 248 -3.13 -6.72 10.84
C LYS A 248 -2.23 -7.23 9.73
N GLN A 249 -1.56 -8.32 10.07
CA GLN A 249 -0.64 -9.15 9.29
C GLN A 249 -1.36 -9.96 8.20
N SER A 250 -0.68 -10.21 7.08
CA SER A 250 -1.17 -11.04 5.97
C SER A 250 -0.26 -12.23 5.67
N THR A 251 -0.85 -13.41 5.65
CA THR A 251 -0.33 -14.69 5.14
C THR A 251 -0.66 -14.87 3.64
N SER A 252 0.08 -15.76 2.98
CA SER A 252 0.26 -15.91 1.52
C SER A 252 -0.86 -16.64 0.76
N LEU A 253 -0.80 -16.52 -0.58
CA LEU A 253 -1.74 -17.00 -1.60
C LEU A 253 -1.31 -18.33 -2.26
N PRO A 254 -2.18 -19.36 -2.36
CA PRO A 254 -2.02 -20.48 -3.28
C PRO A 254 -2.68 -20.25 -4.65
N THR A 255 -1.99 -20.75 -5.68
CA THR A 255 -2.40 -20.83 -7.08
C THR A 255 -3.83 -21.35 -7.29
N ALA A 256 -4.53 -20.78 -8.27
CA ALA A 256 -5.90 -21.13 -8.64
C ALA A 256 -6.04 -22.62 -9.01
N GLN A 257 -6.39 -23.44 -8.02
CA GLN A 257 -7.00 -24.74 -8.24
C GLN A 257 -8.50 -24.54 -8.44
N LYS A 258 -9.12 -25.33 -9.33
CA LYS A 258 -10.58 -25.48 -9.35
C LYS A 258 -11.00 -25.91 -7.95
N ARG A 259 -11.61 -24.98 -7.21
CA ARG A 259 -12.06 -25.24 -5.84
C ARG A 259 -13.05 -26.37 -5.85
N ILE A 260 -12.67 -27.47 -5.22
CA ILE A 260 -13.58 -28.57 -4.94
C ILE A 260 -14.57 -28.03 -3.93
N VAL A 261 -15.86 -28.04 -4.28
CA VAL A 261 -16.93 -27.66 -3.36
C VAL A 261 -16.91 -28.66 -2.22
N VAL A 262 -16.58 -28.20 -1.00
CA VAL A 262 -16.67 -29.04 0.20
C VAL A 262 -18.15 -29.17 0.55
N PRO A 263 -18.75 -30.37 0.46
CA PRO A 263 -20.15 -30.56 0.86
C PRO A 263 -20.31 -30.23 2.35
N PHE A 264 -21.41 -29.57 2.71
CA PHE A 264 -21.86 -29.49 4.09
C PHE A 264 -22.97 -30.53 4.27
N GLU A 265 -22.72 -31.53 5.09
CA GLU A 265 -23.63 -32.66 5.32
C GLU A 265 -24.64 -32.40 6.45
N GLY A 266 -24.57 -31.24 7.12
CA GLY A 266 -25.56 -30.83 8.11
C GLY A 266 -26.77 -30.12 7.51
N ASP A 267 -27.85 -30.07 8.30
CA ASP A 267 -29.01 -29.25 7.99
C ASP A 267 -28.72 -27.78 8.27
N ILE A 268 -29.07 -26.90 7.32
CA ILE A 268 -29.01 -25.45 7.49
C ILE A 268 -30.46 -24.96 7.57
N PRO A 269 -30.87 -24.29 8.67
CA PRO A 269 -32.20 -23.71 8.76
C PRO A 269 -32.49 -22.77 7.58
N LEU A 270 -33.72 -22.78 7.07
CA LEU A 270 -34.10 -22.01 5.88
C LEU A 270 -33.99 -20.49 6.11
N ASP A 271 -34.13 -20.06 7.35
CA ASP A 271 -34.01 -18.69 7.84
C ASP A 271 -32.56 -18.27 8.14
N ASP A 272 -31.62 -19.22 8.21
CA ASP A 272 -30.21 -18.92 8.40
C ASP A 272 -29.64 -18.24 7.13
N PRO A 273 -28.92 -17.11 7.24
CA PRO A 273 -28.29 -16.47 6.08
C PRO A 273 -27.35 -17.40 5.29
N ALA A 274 -26.80 -18.44 5.91
CA ALA A 274 -26.01 -19.49 5.26
C ALA A 274 -26.80 -20.24 4.18
N SER A 275 -28.12 -20.39 4.33
CA SER A 275 -29.00 -20.99 3.32
C SER A 275 -29.01 -20.17 2.02
N LYS A 276 -29.00 -18.83 2.14
CA LYS A 276 -28.92 -17.91 0.99
C LYS A 276 -27.53 -17.92 0.35
N VAL A 277 -26.47 -17.93 1.17
CA VAL A 277 -25.08 -18.02 0.68
C VAL A 277 -24.84 -19.34 -0.06
N ARG A 278 -25.38 -20.46 0.47
CA ARG A 278 -25.25 -21.81 -0.12
C ARG A 278 -25.83 -21.91 -1.53
N ARG A 279 -26.83 -21.09 -1.88
CA ARG A 279 -27.38 -21.02 -3.24
C ARG A 279 -26.38 -20.50 -4.27
N CYS A 280 -25.36 -19.76 -3.83
CA CYS A 280 -24.27 -19.31 -4.67
C CYS A 280 -22.99 -20.10 -4.34
N SER A 281 -22.69 -21.10 -5.17
CA SER A 281 -21.54 -22.00 -4.98
C SER A 281 -20.21 -21.25 -4.82
N ALA A 282 -20.03 -20.13 -5.50
CA ALA A 282 -18.84 -19.30 -5.37
C ALA A 282 -18.66 -18.70 -3.96
N TYR A 283 -19.69 -18.05 -3.42
CA TYR A 283 -19.62 -17.47 -2.06
C TYR A 283 -19.62 -18.54 -0.98
N TRP A 284 -20.36 -19.64 -1.19
CA TRP A 284 -20.31 -20.80 -0.33
C TRP A 284 -18.90 -21.41 -0.26
N ASN A 285 -18.22 -21.52 -1.40
CA ASN A 285 -16.84 -21.99 -1.46
C ASN A 285 -15.87 -21.04 -0.76
N ILE A 286 -16.04 -19.72 -0.89
CA ILE A 286 -15.21 -18.77 -0.12
C ILE A 286 -15.46 -18.93 1.39
N LEU A 287 -16.66 -19.30 1.83
CA LEU A 287 -16.94 -19.54 3.24
C LEU A 287 -16.35 -20.89 3.72
N ARG A 288 -16.46 -21.95 2.91
CA ARG A 288 -16.20 -23.34 3.30
C ARG A 288 -14.87 -23.93 2.84
N SER A 289 -14.12 -23.25 1.96
CA SER A 289 -12.82 -23.75 1.51
C SER A 289 -11.75 -23.49 2.56
N ARG A 290 -10.99 -24.54 2.94
CA ARG A 290 -9.82 -24.43 3.82
C ARG A 290 -8.78 -23.46 3.28
N ASP A 291 -8.52 -23.55 1.97
CA ASP A 291 -7.58 -22.70 1.22
C ASP A 291 -8.19 -21.38 0.74
N THR A 292 -9.19 -20.85 1.46
CA THR A 292 -9.76 -19.54 1.10
C THR A 292 -8.71 -18.47 1.31
N GLU A 293 -8.39 -17.77 0.23
CA GLU A 293 -7.35 -16.77 0.25
C GLU A 293 -7.80 -15.51 0.99
N TRP A 294 -6.84 -14.89 1.66
CA TRP A 294 -7.13 -13.80 2.58
C TRP A 294 -7.81 -12.59 1.89
N TYR A 295 -7.46 -12.31 0.63
CA TYR A 295 -8.07 -11.21 -0.15
C TYR A 295 -9.50 -11.51 -0.65
N GLU A 296 -9.97 -12.76 -0.57
CA GLU A 296 -11.30 -13.17 -1.04
C GLU A 296 -12.37 -13.01 0.03
N ARG A 297 -11.98 -13.03 1.31
CA ARG A 297 -12.89 -12.85 2.44
C ARG A 297 -13.56 -11.47 2.41
N PRO A 298 -12.85 -10.36 2.10
CA PRO A 298 -13.49 -9.08 1.82
C PRO A 298 -14.54 -9.13 0.70
N PHE A 299 -14.37 -10.01 -0.30
CA PHE A 299 -15.33 -10.16 -1.38
C PHE A 299 -16.61 -10.89 -0.92
N LEU A 300 -16.49 -11.90 -0.06
CA LEU A 300 -17.64 -12.53 0.62
C LEU A 300 -18.36 -11.52 1.53
N VAL A 301 -17.62 -10.81 2.40
CA VAL A 301 -18.21 -9.83 3.34
C VAL A 301 -19.00 -8.76 2.59
N LYS A 302 -18.51 -8.29 1.44
CA LYS A 302 -19.26 -7.37 0.57
C LYS A 302 -20.61 -7.93 0.12
N HIS A 303 -20.63 -9.17 -0.36
CA HIS A 303 -21.87 -9.80 -0.79
C HIS A 303 -22.87 -9.91 0.38
N LEU A 304 -22.39 -10.33 1.54
CA LEU A 304 -23.21 -10.43 2.75
C LEU A 304 -23.82 -9.09 3.16
N ILE A 305 -23.06 -8.00 3.09
CA ILE A 305 -23.52 -6.65 3.46
C ILE A 305 -24.46 -6.08 2.39
N TYR A 306 -24.04 -6.06 1.13
CA TYR A 306 -24.71 -5.24 0.12
C TYR A 306 -25.81 -5.99 -0.64
N VAL A 307 -25.69 -7.30 -0.78
CA VAL A 307 -26.69 -8.13 -1.47
C VAL A 307 -27.62 -8.76 -0.45
N LEU A 308 -27.08 -9.40 0.59
CA LEU A 308 -27.90 -10.07 1.61
C LEU A 308 -28.36 -9.14 2.75
N LYS A 309 -27.88 -7.90 2.78
CA LYS A 309 -28.27 -6.86 3.77
C LYS A 309 -28.06 -7.29 5.23
N LEU A 310 -27.04 -8.12 5.47
CA LEU A 310 -26.73 -8.60 6.82
C LEU A 310 -26.02 -7.53 7.64
N THR A 311 -26.33 -7.50 8.93
CA THR A 311 -25.64 -6.69 9.94
C THR A 311 -24.26 -7.27 10.27
N GLU A 312 -23.40 -6.47 10.91
CA GLU A 312 -22.07 -6.91 11.37
C GLU A 312 -22.17 -8.20 12.21
N GLN A 313 -23.10 -8.25 13.16
CA GLN A 313 -23.25 -9.38 14.07
C GLN A 313 -23.69 -10.66 13.34
N GLU A 314 -24.61 -10.55 12.39
CA GLU A 314 -25.06 -11.68 11.58
C GLU A 314 -23.93 -12.24 10.69
N ILE A 315 -23.11 -11.35 10.12
CA ILE A 315 -21.96 -11.75 9.31
C ILE A 315 -20.93 -12.49 10.16
N LEU A 316 -20.62 -11.97 11.34
CA LEU A 316 -19.68 -12.60 12.25
C LEU A 316 -20.19 -13.97 12.70
N LYS A 317 -21.46 -14.05 13.10
CA LYS A 317 -22.09 -15.32 13.49
C LYS A 317 -22.02 -16.34 12.34
N LEU A 318 -22.39 -15.94 11.12
CA LEU A 318 -22.33 -16.82 9.95
C LEU A 318 -20.90 -17.32 9.67
N ILE A 319 -19.91 -16.42 9.71
CA ILE A 319 -18.51 -16.82 9.48
C ILE A 319 -18.05 -17.77 10.60
N ASP A 320 -18.29 -17.43 11.86
CA ASP A 320 -17.85 -18.22 13.02
C ASP A 320 -18.47 -19.61 13.02
N THR A 321 -19.73 -19.75 12.61
CA THR A 321 -20.46 -21.01 12.58
C THR A 321 -20.07 -21.90 11.39
N TYR A 322 -19.98 -21.33 10.19
CA TYR A 322 -19.91 -22.14 8.97
C TYR A 322 -18.55 -22.19 8.32
N ARG A 323 -17.59 -21.32 8.68
CA ARG A 323 -16.29 -21.28 8.00
C ARG A 323 -15.49 -22.56 8.16
N CYS A 324 -14.60 -22.83 7.19
CA CYS A 324 -13.56 -23.85 7.34
C CYS A 324 -12.16 -23.33 7.07
N TRP A 325 -11.91 -22.02 7.15
CA TRP A 325 -10.58 -21.46 6.87
C TRP A 325 -9.54 -21.96 7.87
N ASP A 326 -8.40 -22.46 7.38
CA ASP A 326 -7.36 -23.05 8.24
C ASP A 326 -6.63 -22.00 9.11
N ASP A 327 -6.54 -20.75 8.64
CA ASP A 327 -5.86 -19.63 9.30
C ASP A 327 -6.82 -18.70 10.06
N TYR A 328 -8.05 -19.12 10.31
CA TYR A 328 -9.03 -18.26 10.96
C TYR A 328 -8.60 -17.90 12.37
N ASP A 329 -8.70 -16.60 12.64
CA ASP A 329 -8.64 -16.04 13.97
C ASP A 329 -9.94 -15.21 14.17
N PRO A 330 -10.66 -15.35 15.30
CA PRO A 330 -11.88 -14.58 15.56
C PRO A 330 -11.63 -13.08 15.71
N LYS A 331 -10.54 -12.70 16.40
CA LYS A 331 -10.13 -11.30 16.59
C LYS A 331 -9.76 -10.73 15.22
N ILE A 332 -8.90 -11.45 14.50
CA ILE A 332 -8.81 -11.60 13.04
C ILE A 332 -9.95 -10.97 12.23
N THR A 333 -10.91 -11.86 11.97
CA THR A 333 -12.12 -11.69 11.18
C THR A 333 -12.98 -10.52 11.66
N ARG A 334 -13.18 -10.37 12.98
CA ARG A 334 -14.01 -9.30 13.56
C ARG A 334 -13.52 -7.91 13.16
N PHE A 335 -12.22 -7.67 13.23
CA PHE A 335 -11.63 -6.41 12.79
C PHE A 335 -11.94 -6.10 11.31
N TYR A 336 -11.83 -7.10 10.43
CA TYR A 336 -12.01 -6.87 9.00
C TYR A 336 -13.48 -6.71 8.60
N VAL A 337 -14.39 -7.47 9.20
CA VAL A 337 -15.83 -7.26 8.98
C VAL A 337 -16.22 -5.85 9.41
N ARG A 338 -15.79 -5.39 10.59
CA ARG A 338 -16.01 -4.01 11.09
C ARG A 338 -15.53 -2.93 10.12
N LYS A 339 -14.40 -3.15 9.44
CA LYS A 339 -13.87 -2.23 8.43
C LYS A 339 -14.84 -2.01 7.26
N HIS A 340 -15.78 -2.91 7.00
CA HIS A 340 -16.79 -2.70 5.95
C HIS A 340 -17.99 -1.87 6.41
N PHE A 341 -18.21 -1.70 7.71
CA PHE A 341 -19.32 -0.90 8.27
C PHE A 341 -18.91 0.52 8.66
N ARG A 342 -17.62 0.84 8.60
CA ARG A 342 -17.08 2.13 9.05
C ARG A 342 -16.94 3.13 7.91
N GLU A 343 -17.55 4.31 8.06
CA GLU A 343 -17.42 5.42 7.10
C GLU A 343 -15.96 5.84 6.88
N GLY A 344 -15.63 6.28 5.66
CA GLY A 344 -14.26 6.67 5.27
C GLY A 344 -13.28 5.51 5.02
N SER A 345 -13.66 4.26 5.27
CA SER A 345 -12.76 3.10 5.14
C SER A 345 -13.05 2.22 3.90
N SER A 346 -13.27 0.92 4.06
CA SER A 346 -13.73 0.07 2.96
C SER A 346 -15.13 0.49 2.52
N TYR A 347 -16.01 0.94 3.43
CA TYR A 347 -17.38 1.35 3.11
C TYR A 347 -17.51 2.31 1.91
N SER A 348 -16.59 3.28 1.75
CA SER A 348 -16.60 4.25 0.64
C SER A 348 -15.93 3.75 -0.64
N LYS A 349 -14.86 2.93 -0.55
CA LYS A 349 -14.17 2.32 -1.72
C LYS A 349 -14.92 1.13 -2.32
N VAL A 350 -15.96 0.64 -1.65
CA VAL A 350 -16.64 -0.65 -1.90
C VAL A 350 -18.00 -0.49 -2.59
N LYS A 351 -18.50 0.73 -2.77
CA LYS A 351 -19.65 0.98 -3.67
C LYS A 351 -19.35 0.72 -5.16
N LYS A 352 -18.08 0.52 -5.53
CA LYS A 352 -17.69 0.08 -6.87
C LYS A 352 -17.95 -1.41 -7.01
N ALA A 353 -18.67 -1.78 -8.06
CA ALA A 353 -18.90 -3.18 -8.43
C ALA A 353 -17.55 -3.94 -8.48
N PRO A 354 -17.54 -5.23 -8.10
CA PRO A 354 -16.38 -6.07 -8.29
C PRO A 354 -15.92 -6.04 -9.75
N ARG A 355 -14.61 -6.08 -9.98
CA ARG A 355 -14.08 -6.11 -11.35
C ARG A 355 -14.56 -7.36 -12.09
N ILE A 356 -14.86 -7.23 -13.38
CA ILE A 356 -15.38 -8.32 -14.21
C ILE A 356 -14.44 -9.53 -14.17
N GLU A 357 -13.12 -9.33 -14.17
CA GLU A 357 -12.14 -10.42 -14.11
C GLU A 357 -12.24 -11.21 -12.80
N THR A 358 -12.61 -10.54 -11.70
CA THR A 358 -12.85 -11.18 -10.40
C THR A 358 -14.13 -12.01 -10.43
N LEU A 359 -15.19 -11.50 -11.06
CA LEU A 359 -16.45 -12.22 -11.21
C LEU A 359 -16.29 -13.45 -12.12
N VAL A 360 -15.58 -13.30 -13.24
CA VAL A 360 -15.25 -14.41 -14.15
C VAL A 360 -14.38 -15.45 -13.46
N LYS A 361 -13.37 -15.04 -12.66
CA LYS A 361 -12.53 -15.97 -11.88
C LYS A 361 -13.37 -16.92 -11.00
N TYR A 362 -14.45 -16.40 -10.40
CA TYR A 362 -15.31 -17.19 -9.50
C TYR A 362 -16.53 -17.80 -10.18
N GLY A 363 -16.62 -17.76 -11.51
CA GLY A 363 -17.78 -18.29 -12.24
C GLY A 363 -19.08 -17.53 -11.94
N LEU A 364 -18.97 -16.29 -11.44
CA LEU A 364 -20.10 -15.38 -11.15
C LEU A 364 -20.48 -14.53 -12.37
N CYS A 365 -19.81 -14.72 -13.50
CA CYS A 365 -20.02 -14.00 -14.75
C CYS A 365 -19.39 -14.82 -15.88
N GLU A 366 -20.13 -15.07 -16.96
CA GLU A 366 -19.51 -15.48 -18.23
C GLU A 366 -19.05 -14.23 -18.97
N LYS A 367 -18.00 -14.31 -19.80
CA LYS A 367 -17.52 -13.14 -20.57
C LYS A 367 -18.68 -12.48 -21.32
N GLY A 368 -19.13 -11.32 -20.84
CA GLY A 368 -20.22 -10.54 -21.46
C GLY A 368 -21.61 -10.63 -20.78
N HIS A 369 -21.81 -11.46 -19.75
CA HIS A 369 -23.10 -11.57 -19.04
C HIS A 369 -22.94 -11.54 -17.51
N VAL A 370 -23.53 -10.54 -16.85
CA VAL A 370 -23.56 -10.42 -15.38
C VAL A 370 -24.57 -11.41 -14.81
N CYS A 371 -24.16 -12.23 -13.84
CA CYS A 371 -25.05 -13.16 -13.14
C CYS A 371 -26.19 -12.41 -12.42
N GLU A 372 -27.40 -12.97 -12.44
CA GLU A 372 -28.64 -12.35 -11.94
C GLU A 372 -28.57 -11.87 -10.48
N PHE A 373 -27.66 -12.42 -9.67
CA PHE A 373 -27.50 -12.04 -8.25
C PHE A 373 -26.81 -10.68 -8.01
N HIS A 374 -26.40 -9.98 -9.07
CA HIS A 374 -25.85 -8.61 -9.01
C HIS A 374 -26.71 -7.57 -9.75
N LYS A 375 -27.94 -7.92 -10.16
CA LYS A 375 -28.92 -6.95 -10.67
C LYS A 375 -29.63 -6.19 -9.55
#